data_AF-A0A382MDV0-F1
#
_entry.id   AF-A0A382MDV0-F1
#
_cell.length_a   1.000
_cell.length_b   1.000
_cell.length_c   1.000
_cell.angle_alpha   90.00
_cell.angle_beta   90.00
_cell.angle_gamma   90.00
#
_symmetry.space_group_name_H-M   'P 1'
#
loop_
_entity.id
_entity.type
_entity.pdbx_description
1 polymer ?
#
loop_
_entity_poly.entity_id
_entity_poly.type
_entity_poly.pdbx_seq_one_letter_code
_entity_poly.pdbx_strand_id
1 'polypeptide(L)' 'MTTLRNFAINLEIGQEILVGKNENKARITKIEYHQKSGDVMINTTRGPRKALSFKLLEEEFACPADKYR' A
#
# COMPACT_ATOMS: atom_id res chain seq x y z
N MET A 1 -9.68 -24.51 3.25
CA MET A 1 -9.04 -23.24 2.82
C MET A 1 -7.80 -23.60 2.02
N THR A 2 -7.73 -23.18 0.76
CA THR A 2 -6.51 -23.29 -0.06
C THR A 2 -5.61 -22.08 0.21
N THR A 3 -4.33 -22.32 0.47
CA THR A 3 -3.35 -21.25 0.63
C THR A 3 -2.99 -20.68 -0.74
N LEU A 4 -3.38 -19.42 -0.98
CA LEU A 4 -2.89 -18.69 -2.15
C LEU A 4 -1.39 -18.47 -1.98
N ARG A 5 -0.60 -18.96 -2.96
CA ARG A 5 0.86 -18.78 -2.96
C ARG A 5 1.28 -17.39 -3.46
N ASN A 6 0.45 -16.75 -4.25
CA ASN A 6 0.71 -15.43 -4.83
C ASN A 6 -0.61 -14.65 -4.94
N PHE A 7 -0.56 -13.36 -4.63
CA PHE A 7 -1.66 -12.41 -4.77
C PHE A 7 -1.08 -11.03 -5.10
N ALA A 8 -1.52 -10.44 -6.20
CA ALA A 8 -1.13 -9.11 -6.62
C ALA A 8 -2.35 -8.18 -6.61
N ILE A 9 -2.18 -6.97 -6.09
CA ILE A 9 -3.20 -5.94 -6.07
C ILE A 9 -2.65 -4.70 -6.77
N ASN A 10 -3.38 -4.21 -7.77
CA ASN A 10 -3.12 -2.92 -8.40
C ASN A 10 -4.20 -1.93 -7.93
N LEU A 11 -3.77 -0.78 -7.42
CA LEU A 11 -4.64 0.31 -6.98
C LEU A 11 -4.27 1.57 -7.75
N GLU A 12 -5.27 2.26 -8.28
CA GLU A 12 -5.07 3.44 -9.11
C GLU A 12 -5.82 4.65 -8.54
N ILE A 13 -5.23 5.84 -8.67
CA ILE A 13 -5.91 7.09 -8.35
C ILE A 13 -7.05 7.28 -9.36
N GLY A 14 -8.24 7.62 -8.86
CA GLY A 14 -9.45 7.76 -9.67
C GLY A 14 -10.33 6.50 -9.69
N GLN A 15 -9.82 5.35 -9.26
CA GLN A 15 -10.59 4.11 -9.15
C GLN A 15 -11.71 4.25 -8.11
N GLU A 16 -12.90 3.71 -8.42
CA GLU A 16 -14.01 3.59 -7.46
C GLU A 16 -13.92 2.26 -6.69
N ILE A 17 -14.08 2.33 -5.37
CA ILE A 17 -14.04 1.20 -4.46
C ILE A 17 -15.20 1.28 -3.45
N LEU A 18 -15.63 0.13 -2.93
CA LEU A 18 -16.60 0.05 -1.85
C LEU A 18 -15.89 0.06 -0.50
N VAL A 19 -16.40 0.85 0.45
CA VAL A 19 -15.70 1.10 1.70
C VAL A 19 -16.61 1.17 2.92
N GLY A 20 -16.09 0.73 4.06
CA GLY A 20 -16.80 0.69 5.33
C GLY A 20 -17.85 -0.43 5.40
N LYS A 21 -18.59 -0.49 6.52
CA LYS A 21 -19.58 -1.56 6.77
C LYS A 21 -20.79 -1.52 5.83
N ASN A 22 -21.11 -0.34 5.31
CA ASN A 22 -22.26 -0.13 4.43
C ASN A 22 -21.88 -0.15 2.95
N GLU A 23 -20.66 -0.58 2.62
CA GLU A 23 -20.17 -0.70 1.24
C GLU A 23 -20.39 0.58 0.41
N ASN A 24 -20.13 1.74 1.00
CA ASN A 24 -20.35 3.00 0.30
C ASN A 24 -19.32 3.15 -0.83
N LYS A 25 -19.75 3.67 -1.98
CA LYS A 25 -18.84 4.03 -3.07
C LYS A 25 -17.94 5.19 -2.64
N ALA A 26 -16.64 5.05 -2.89
CA ALA A 26 -15.64 6.09 -2.71
C ALA A 26 -14.62 6.02 -3.84
N ARG A 27 -14.08 7.20 -4.22
CA ARG A 27 -13.03 7.29 -5.22
C ARG A 27 -11.68 7.43 -4.54
N ILE A 28 -10.67 6.68 -4.98
CA ILE A 28 -9.29 6.84 -4.52
C ILE A 28 -8.76 8.18 -5.03
N THR A 29 -8.23 9.00 -4.13
CA THR A 29 -7.70 10.34 -4.43
C THR A 29 -6.20 10.43 -4.22
N LYS A 30 -5.62 9.59 -3.36
CA LYS A 30 -4.19 9.54 -3.09
C LYS A 30 -3.78 8.15 -2.62
N ILE A 31 -2.56 7.75 -2.96
CA ILE A 31 -1.92 6.54 -2.46
C ILE A 31 -0.56 6.96 -1.90
N GLU A 32 -0.25 6.56 -0.67
CA GLU A 32 0.96 6.96 0.05
C GLU A 32 1.61 5.74 0.71
N TYR A 33 2.94 5.66 0.64
CA TYR A 33 3.73 4.69 1.38
C TYR A 33 4.61 5.39 2.42
N HIS A 34 4.41 5.05 3.69
CA HIS A 34 5.21 5.58 4.79
C HIS A 34 6.36 4.61 5.11
N GLN A 35 7.54 4.83 4.53
CA GLN A 35 8.71 3.95 4.68
C GLN A 35 9.04 3.60 6.15
N LYS A 36 8.97 4.59 7.06
CA LYS A 36 9.32 4.37 8.48
C LYS A 36 8.38 3.40 9.20
N SER A 37 7.07 3.48 8.95
CA SER A 37 6.08 2.59 9.56
C SER A 37 5.81 1.33 8.73
N GLY A 38 6.04 1.39 7.42
CA GLY A 38 5.66 0.36 6.47
C GLY A 38 4.19 0.44 6.02
N ASP A 39 3.53 1.57 6.23
CA ASP A 39 2.09 1.66 5.99
C ASP A 39 1.79 2.17 4.58
N VAL A 40 0.96 1.42 3.86
CA VAL A 40 0.35 1.88 2.61
C VAL A 40 -1.02 2.46 2.93
N MET A 41 -1.16 3.77 2.77
CA MET A 41 -2.39 4.52 3.00
C MET A 41 -3.05 4.86 1.66
N ILE A 42 -4.38 4.69 1.60
CA ILE A 42 -5.22 5.15 0.51
C ILE A 42 -6.18 6.21 1.01
N ASN A 43 -6.12 7.39 0.42
CA ASN A 43 -7.08 8.45 0.68
C ASN A 43 -8.22 8.32 -0.31
N THR A 44 -9.44 8.48 0.19
CA THR A 44 -10.64 8.41 -0.62
C THR A 44 -11.52 9.63 -0.39
N THR A 45 -12.51 9.83 -1.27
CA THR A 45 -13.56 10.84 -1.06
C THR A 45 -14.39 10.63 0.22
N ARG A 46 -14.26 9.45 0.86
CA ARG A 46 -14.89 9.08 2.13
C ARG A 46 -13.87 8.88 3.26
N GLY A 47 -12.72 9.55 3.18
CA GLY A 47 -11.68 9.55 4.20
C GLY A 47 -10.48 8.62 3.92
N PRO A 48 -9.40 8.73 4.72
CA PRO A 48 -8.19 7.93 4.63
C PRO A 48 -8.41 6.50 5.16
N ARG A 49 -7.69 5.52 4.59
CA ARG A 49 -7.69 4.12 5.04
C ARG A 49 -6.30 3.51 4.89
N LYS A 50 -5.97 2.58 5.79
CA LYS A 50 -4.77 1.75 5.69
C LYS A 50 -5.07 0.53 4.83
N ALA A 51 -4.37 0.37 3.72
CA ALA A 51 -4.56 -0.74 2.78
C ALA A 51 -3.68 -1.94 3.16
N LEU A 52 -2.40 -1.71 3.40
CA LEU A 52 -1.42 -2.74 3.75
C LEU A 52 -0.44 -2.21 4.79
N SER A 53 0.17 -3.11 5.54
CA SER A 53 1.27 -2.80 6.46
C SER A 53 2.42 -3.78 6.20
N PHE A 54 3.47 -3.29 5.56
CA PHE A 54 4.70 -4.03 5.29
C PHE A 54 5.90 -3.09 5.17
N LYS A 55 7.07 -3.56 5.60
CA LYS A 55 8.33 -2.87 5.36
C LYS A 55 9.06 -3.59 4.25
N LEU A 56 9.55 -2.84 3.27
CA LEU A 56 10.53 -3.37 2.34
C LEU A 56 11.81 -3.63 3.12
N LEU A 57 12.43 -4.79 2.86
CA LEU A 57 13.76 -5.05 3.37
C LEU A 57 14.71 -4.03 2.73
N GLU A 58 15.60 -3.44 3.52
CA GLU A 58 16.68 -2.63 2.96
C GLU A 58 17.56 -3.54 2.10
N GLU A 59 18.00 -3.06 0.94
CA GLU A 59 18.94 -3.80 0.11
C GLU A 59 20.23 -4.03 0.93
N GLU A 60 20.57 -5.29 1.16
CA GLU A 60 21.84 -5.65 1.78
C GLU A 60 22.96 -5.44 0.75
N PHE A 61 23.64 -4.31 0.85
CA PHE A 61 24.86 -4.07 0.08
C PHE A 61 26.00 -4.89 0.68
N ALA A 62 26.69 -5.67 -0.16
CA ALA A 62 27.86 -6.45 0.26
C ALA A 62 28.98 -5.55 0.85
N CYS A 63 29.06 -4.29 0.39
CA CYS A 63 29.94 -3.28 0.96
C CYS A 63 29.15 -2.01 1.33
N PRO A 64 29.28 -1.47 2.55
CA PRO A 64 28.57 -0.25 2.97
C PRO A 64 28.79 0.98 2.06
N ALA A 65 29.90 1.00 1.30
CA ALA A 65 30.24 2.07 0.37
C ALA A 65 29.38 2.04 -0.91
N ASP A 66 28.80 0.90 -1.29
CA ASP A 66 27.99 0.79 -2.50
C ASP A 66 26.66 1.56 -2.40
N LYS A 67 26.25 1.96 -1.19
CA LYS A 67 25.11 2.86 -0.95
C LYS A 67 25.25 4.24 -1.62
N TYR A 68 26.47 4.67 -1.95
CA TYR A 68 26.76 6.01 -2.49
C TYR A 68 27.24 5.99 -3.95
N ARG A 69 27.18 4.83 -4.61
CA ARG A 69 27.74 4.63 -5.95
C ARG A 69 26.71 4.80 -7.06
#